data_AF-A0A9E2JE63-F1
#
_entry.id   AF-A0A9E2JE63-F1
#
_cell.length_a   1.000
_cell.length_b   1.000
_cell.length_c   1.000
_cell.angle_alpha   90.00
_cell.angle_beta   90.00
_cell.angle_gamma   90.00
#
_symmetry.space_group_name_H-M   'P 1'
#
loop_
_entity.id
_entity.type
_entity.pdbx_description
1 polymer ?
#
loop_
_entity_poly.entity_id
_entity_poly.type
_entity_poly.pdbx_seq_one_letter_code
_entity_poly.pdbx_strand_id
1 'polypeptide(L)' 'MTAGLRLLIRAALSVAAAFFLGYFYFGWVDLRWMLLMAALLLGASYLFEALRQGRDNNGPPGPS' A
#
# COMPACT_ATOMS: atom_id res chain seq x y z
N MET A 1 12.07 9.43 -11.57
CA MET A 1 11.67 9.21 -10.16
C MET A 1 12.13 7.83 -9.74
N THR A 2 13.12 7.74 -8.86
CA THR A 2 13.73 6.50 -8.35
C THR A 2 12.69 5.62 -7.65
N ALA A 3 12.74 4.29 -7.87
CA ALA A 3 11.77 3.33 -7.35
C ALA A 3 11.57 3.41 -5.82
N GLY A 4 12.64 3.71 -5.07
CA GLY A 4 12.60 3.91 -3.62
C GLY A 4 11.73 5.09 -3.17
N LEU A 5 11.70 6.19 -3.94
CA LEU A 5 10.86 7.36 -3.62
C LEU A 5 9.37 7.00 -3.73
N ARG A 6 9.00 6.20 -4.73
CA ARG A 6 7.61 5.75 -4.91
C ARG A 6 7.16 4.84 -3.77
N LEU A 7 8.04 3.95 -3.29
CA LEU A 7 7.77 3.11 -2.13
C LEU A 7 7.60 3.94 -0.85
N LEU A 8 8.47 4.93 -0.62
CA LEU A 8 8.36 5.82 0.53
C LEU A 8 7.06 6.62 0.53
N ILE A 9 6.65 7.16 -0.62
CA ILE A 9 5.38 7.90 -0.76
C ILE A 9 4.19 6.97 -0.45
N ARG A 10 4.22 5.74 -0.96
CA ARG A 10 3.14 4.76 -0.75
C ARG A 10 3.07 4.28 0.70
N ALA A 11 4.21 4.10 1.35
CA ALA A 11 4.30 3.80 2.77
C ALA A 11 3.74 4.95 3.62
N ALA A 12 4.13 6.20 3.33
CA ALA A 12 3.63 7.38 4.02
C ALA A 12 2.10 7.54 3.86
N LEU A 13 1.57 7.31 2.66
CA LEU A 13 0.13 7.32 2.39
C LEU A 13 -0.61 6.21 3.16
N SER A 14 -0.01 5.02 3.26
CA SER A 14 -0.60 3.89 4.00
C SER A 14 -0.66 4.17 5.50
N VAL A 15 0.37 4.80 6.06
CA VAL A 15 0.40 5.23 7.47
C VAL A 15 -0.61 6.35 7.72
N ALA A 16 -0.70 7.33 6.82
CA ALA A 16 -1.69 8.41 6.92
C ALA A 16 -3.13 7.88 6.84
N ALA A 17 -3.40 6.92 5.95
CA ALA A 17 -4.71 6.28 5.84
C ALA A 17 -5.05 5.44 7.10
N ALA A 18 -4.09 4.69 7.65
CA ALA A 18 -4.28 3.96 8.90
C ALA A 18 -4.56 4.90 10.09
N PHE A 19 -3.85 6.02 10.16
CA PHE A 19 -4.07 7.05 11.18
C PHE A 19 -5.48 7.65 11.05
N PHE A 20 -5.89 8.05 9.85
CA PHE A 20 -7.20 8.62 9.60
C PHE A 20 -8.32 7.63 9.94
N LEU A 21 -8.16 6.36 9.54
CA LEU A 21 -9.13 5.31 9.83
C LEU A 21 -9.24 5.06 11.34
N GLY A 22 -8.11 4.94 12.05
CA GLY A 22 -8.10 4.76 13.51
C GLY A 22 -8.73 5.95 14.25
N TYR A 23 -8.38 7.17 13.85
CA TYR A 23 -8.93 8.39 14.43
C TYR A 23 -10.44 8.52 14.20
N PHE A 24 -10.92 8.25 12.98
CA PHE A 24 -12.32 8.44 12.61
C PHE A 24 -13.25 7.34 13.14
N TYR A 25 -12.82 6.07 13.13
CA TYR A 25 -13.67 4.94 13.54
C TYR A 25 -13.70 4.72 15.05
N PHE A 26 -12.57 4.91 15.74
CA PHE A 26 -12.46 4.58 17.17
C PHE A 26 -12.38 5.80 18.06
N GLY A 27 -12.18 7.00 17.50
CA GLY A 27 -12.00 8.25 18.26
C GLY A 27 -10.69 8.32 19.05
N TRP A 28 -9.96 7.21 19.15
CA TRP A 28 -8.69 7.04 19.86
C TRP A 28 -7.71 6.28 18.96
N VAL A 29 -6.48 6.79 18.87
CA VAL A 29 -5.44 6.21 18.01
C VAL A 29 -4.58 5.27 18.83
N ASP A 30 -4.90 3.98 18.80
CA ASP A 30 -4.08 2.95 19.42
C ASP A 30 -2.87 2.61 18.52
N LEU A 31 -1.66 2.85 19.01
CA LEU A 31 -0.43 2.69 18.23
C LEU A 31 -0.27 1.26 17.68
N ARG A 32 -0.68 0.26 18.46
CA ARG A 32 -0.64 -1.17 18.07
C ARG A 32 -1.56 -1.44 16.87
N TRP A 33 -2.77 -0.90 16.90
CA TRP A 33 -3.74 -1.03 15.82
C TRP A 33 -3.32 -0.27 14.57
N MET A 34 -2.75 0.92 14.76
CA MET A 34 -2.25 1.75 13.68
C MET A 34 -1.09 1.09 12.93
N LEU A 35 -0.13 0.49 13.66
CA LEU A 35 0.95 -0.30 13.07
C LEU A 35 0.43 -1.53 12.31
N LEU A 36 -0.56 -2.22 12.86
CA LEU A 36 -1.16 -3.40 12.24
C LEU A 36 -1.91 -3.05 10.95
N MET A 37 -2.66 -1.95 10.95
CA MET A 37 -3.35 -1.42 9.75
C MET A 37 -2.37 -0.90 8.70
N ALA A 38 -1.32 -0.19 9.11
CA ALA A 38 -0.27 0.26 8.21
C ALA A 38 0.44 -0.92 7.54
N ALA A 39 0.76 -1.98 8.30
CA ALA A 39 1.35 -3.20 7.77
C ALA A 39 0.41 -3.93 6.79
N LEU A 40 -0.88 -4.00 7.10
CA LEU A 40 -1.90 -4.56 6.20
C LEU A 40 -2.01 -3.77 4.89
N LEU A 41 -2.06 -2.44 4.95
CA LEU A 41 -2.15 -1.57 3.77
C LEU A 41 -0.89 -1.63 2.91
N LEU A 42 0.28 -1.71 3.54
CA LEU A 42 1.55 -1.88 2.85
C LEU A 42 1.61 -3.24 2.15
N GLY A 43 1.23 -4.32 2.85
CA GLY A 43 1.16 -5.66 2.31
C GLY A 43 0.15 -5.78 1.16
N ALA A 44 -1.04 -5.19 1.31
CA ALA A 44 -2.05 -5.13 0.25
C ALA A 44 -1.52 -4.36 -0.97
N SER A 45 -0.85 -3.22 -0.76
CA SER A 45 -0.25 -2.45 -1.86
C SER A 45 0.78 -3.27 -2.63
N TYR A 46 1.62 -4.03 -1.93
CA TYR A 46 2.61 -4.91 -2.55
C TYR A 46 1.95 -6.07 -3.30
N LEU A 47 0.91 -6.68 -2.73
CA LEU A 47 0.14 -7.74 -3.37
C LEU A 47 -0.55 -7.25 -4.65
N PHE A 48 -1.16 -6.07 -4.62
CA PHE A 48 -1.75 -5.45 -5.81
C PHE A 48 -0.72 -5.14 -6.89
N GLU A 49 0.48 -4.72 -6.49
CA GLU A 49 1.58 -4.47 -7.41
C GLU A 49 2.07 -5.79 -8.05
N ALA A 50 2.21 -6.86 -7.26
CA ALA A 50 2.56 -8.18 -7.76
C ALA A 50 1.47 -8.77 -8.68
N LEU A 51 0.19 -8.61 -8.35
CA LEU A 51 -0.92 -9.03 -9.20
C LEU A 51 -0.97 -8.23 -10.51
N ARG A 52 -0.69 -6.92 -10.46
CA ARG A 52 -0.60 -6.09 -11.64
C ARG A 52 0.56 -6.52 -12.53
N GLN A 53 1.72 -6.78 -11.94
CA GLN A 53 2.91 -7.27 -12.65
C GLN A 53 2.66 -8.65 -13.26
N GLY A 54 1.94 -9.54 -12.55
CA GLY A 54 1.51 -10.83 -13.07
C GLY A 54 0.50 -10.72 -14.22
N ARG A 55 -0.37 -9.71 -14.22
CA ARG A 55 -1.28 -9.43 -15.33
C ARG A 55 -0.54 -8.85 -16.54
N ASP A 56 0.38 -7.92 -16.32
CA ASP A 56 1.16 -7.27 -17.37
C ASP A 56 2.13 -8.27 -18.05
N ASN A 57 2.68 -9.24 -17.29
CA ASN A 57 3.51 -10.33 -17.83
C ASN A 57 2.74 -11.44 -18.56
N ASN A 58 1.41 -11.52 -18.40
CA ASN A 58 0.54 -12.47 -19.11
C ASN A 58 -0.27 -11.79 -20.23
N GLY A 59 -0.01 -10.52 -20.54
CA GLY A 59 -0.54 -9.87 -21.74
C GLY A 59 0.11 -10.45 -22.99
N PRO A 60 -0.63 -10.61 -24.11
CA PRO A 60 -0.04 -11.11 -25.35
C PRO A 60 1.15 -10.21 -25.74
N PRO A 61 2.27 -10.79 -26.24
CA PRO A 61 3.43 -10.02 -26.65
C PRO A 61 2.97 -8.95 -27.64
N GLY A 62 3.13 -7.68 -27.26
CA GLY A 62 2.87 -6.56 -28.15
C GLY A 62 3.72 -6.71 -29.41
N PRO A 63 3.18 -6.38 -30.60
CA PRO A 63 3.90 -6.57 -31.85
C PRO A 63 5.15 -5.67 -31.82
N SER A 64 6.31 -6.34 -31.90
CA SER A 64 7.64 -5.75 -32.11
C SER A 64 7.69 -4.94 -33.41
#